data_AF-A0A8J2P6T2-F1
#
_entry.id   AF-A0A8J2P6T2-F1
#
_cell.length_a   1.000
_cell.length_b   1.000
_cell.length_c   1.000
_cell.angle_alpha   90.00
_cell.angle_beta   90.00
_cell.angle_gamma   90.00
#
_symmetry.space_group_name_H-M   'P 1'
#
loop_
_entity.id
_entity.type
_entity.pdbx_description
1 polymer ?
#
loop_
_entity_poly.entity_id
_entity_poly.type
_entity_poly.pdbx_seq_one_letter_code
_entity_poly.pdbx_strand_id
1 'polypeptide(L)'
;MIGSGVNECGILVVLNGINHGPVVAGVIGAQKPQYDIWGNTVNVASRMDSCGAMNRIQVTEDTAKLLMESGYECECRGPTYVKGKGTLTTYFVRTPFDAKSEIAATTNK
;
A
#
# COMPACT_ATOMS: atom_id res chain seq x y z
N MET A 1 -25.85 37.33 -3.06
CA MET A 1 -24.46 37.06 -2.65
C MET A 1 -24.09 35.69 -3.21
N ILE A 2 -23.05 35.64 -4.05
CA ILE A 2 -22.55 34.45 -4.74
C ILE A 2 -22.14 33.36 -3.74
N GLY A 3 -22.44 32.11 -4.08
CA GLY A 3 -22.18 30.93 -3.25
C GLY A 3 -20.86 30.23 -3.54
N SER A 4 -20.49 29.37 -2.59
CA SER A 4 -19.57 28.23 -2.69
C SER A 4 -19.80 27.44 -1.39
N GLY A 5 -20.40 26.26 -1.34
CA GLY A 5 -20.19 25.11 -2.23
C GLY A 5 -19.09 24.23 -1.63
N VAL A 6 -19.20 23.82 -0.37
CA VAL A 6 -18.29 22.83 0.23
C VAL A 6 -18.68 21.41 -0.22
N ASN A 7 -18.41 21.11 -1.49
CA ASN A 7 -18.31 19.75 -1.99
C ASN A 7 -16.84 19.34 -1.97
N GLU A 8 -16.22 19.28 -0.80
CA GLU A 8 -14.92 18.64 -0.64
C GLU A 8 -15.17 17.17 -0.25
N CYS A 9 -15.53 16.35 -1.25
CA CYS A 9 -15.32 14.92 -1.16
C CYS A 9 -13.79 14.72 -1.21
N GLY A 10 -13.13 14.86 -0.06
CA GLY A 10 -11.68 14.71 0.05
C GLY A 10 -11.29 13.31 -0.39
N ILE A 11 -10.68 13.20 -1.58
CA ILE A 11 -9.99 11.97 -1.98
C ILE A 11 -8.82 11.80 -1.02
N LEU A 12 -8.95 10.86 -0.08
CA LEU A 12 -7.85 10.44 0.77
C LEU A 12 -6.90 9.60 -0.07
N VAL A 13 -5.78 10.20 -0.48
CA VAL A 13 -4.73 9.48 -1.18
C VAL A 13 -3.92 8.71 -0.14
N VAL A 14 -4.07 7.39 -0.13
CA VAL A 14 -3.34 6.50 0.77
C VAL A 14 -2.26 5.76 -0.02
N LEU A 15 -1.06 5.69 0.56
CA LEU A 15 -0.04 4.73 0.17
C LEU A 15 -0.30 3.47 1.02
N ASN A 16 -0.34 2.30 0.38
CA ASN A 16 -0.53 1.05 1.08
C ASN A 16 0.53 0.04 0.64
N GLY A 17 1.50 -0.21 1.51
CA GLY A 17 2.46 -1.31 1.39
C GLY A 17 1.98 -2.56 2.13
N ILE A 18 1.69 -3.64 1.41
CA ILE A 18 1.26 -4.91 2.01
C ILE A 18 2.38 -5.93 1.92
N ASN A 19 2.63 -6.61 3.04
CA ASN A 19 3.55 -7.73 3.10
C ASN A 19 3.04 -8.79 4.09
N HIS A 20 3.25 -10.05 3.77
CA HIS A 20 2.91 -11.18 4.61
C HIS A 20 4.16 -11.89 5.13
N GLY A 21 4.08 -12.41 6.36
CA GLY A 21 5.18 -13.16 6.98
C GLY A 21 5.05 -13.27 8.49
N PRO A 22 5.99 -13.97 9.14
CA PRO A 22 5.99 -14.14 10.60
C PRO A 22 6.16 -12.78 11.30
N VAL A 23 5.40 -12.58 12.37
CA VAL A 23 5.41 -11.38 13.21
C VAL A 23 5.38 -11.77 14.68
N VAL A 24 5.90 -10.88 15.53
CA VAL A 24 5.85 -11.00 16.98
C VAL A 24 4.86 -9.97 17.48
N ALA A 25 3.81 -10.40 18.15
CA ALA A 25 2.81 -9.52 18.78
C ALA A 25 2.93 -9.60 20.29
N GLY A 26 2.73 -8.49 20.98
CA GLY A 26 2.77 -8.44 22.45
C GLY A 26 2.03 -7.25 23.04
N VAL A 27 1.82 -7.31 24.35
CA VAL A 27 1.32 -6.18 25.14
C VAL A 27 2.49 -5.53 25.84
N ILE A 28 2.67 -4.23 25.61
CA ILE A 28 3.63 -3.41 26.37
C ILE A 28 2.86 -2.54 27.36
N GLY A 29 3.38 -2.47 28.58
CA GLY A 29 2.91 -1.55 29.62
C GLY A 29 2.09 -2.22 30.71
N ALA A 30 2.48 -1.98 31.97
CA ALA A 30 1.77 -2.51 33.14
C ALA A 30 0.56 -1.64 33.55
N GLN A 31 0.62 -0.32 33.34
CA GLN A 31 -0.48 0.60 33.69
C GLN A 31 -1.42 0.92 32.53
N LYS A 32 -0.93 0.89 31.29
CA LYS A 32 -1.72 1.12 30.08
C LYS A 32 -1.30 0.06 29.06
N PRO A 33 -1.95 -1.10 29.03
CA PRO A 33 -1.59 -2.16 28.10
C PRO A 33 -1.84 -1.66 26.67
N GLN A 34 -0.77 -1.54 25.89
CA GLN A 34 -0.83 -1.28 24.46
C GLN A 34 -0.43 -2.54 23.71
N TYR A 35 -1.28 -2.95 22.78
CA TYR A 35 -0.95 -4.01 21.83
C TYR A 35 -0.17 -3.42 20.67
N ASP A 36 0.95 -4.03 20.35
CA ASP A 36 1.76 -3.63 19.21
C ASP A 36 2.41 -4.86 18.57
N ILE A 37 2.74 -4.74 17.29
CA ILE A 37 3.28 -5.80 16.45
C ILE A 37 4.66 -5.39 15.92
N TRP A 38 5.64 -6.27 16.10
CA TRP A 38 6.99 -6.06 15.61
C TRP A 38 7.45 -7.24 14.76
N GLY A 39 8.43 -6.97 13.91
CA GLY A 39 9.09 -8.00 13.15
C GLY A 39 9.64 -7.48 11.84
N ASN A 40 10.43 -8.32 11.19
CA ASN A 40 10.98 -8.00 9.88
C ASN A 40 9.86 -7.75 8.84
N THR A 41 8.75 -8.49 8.94
CA THR A 41 7.58 -8.34 8.07
C THR A 41 6.98 -6.93 8.14
N VAL A 42 6.84 -6.36 9.35
CA VAL A 42 6.33 -5.00 9.58
C VAL A 42 7.30 -3.96 9.04
N ASN A 43 8.60 -4.17 9.23
CA ASN A 43 9.63 -3.30 8.66
C ASN A 43 9.58 -3.29 7.12
N VAL A 44 9.44 -4.46 6.50
CA VAL A 44 9.33 -4.56 5.04
C VAL A 44 8.04 -3.88 4.55
N ALA A 45 6.90 -4.07 5.22
CA ALA A 45 5.64 -3.39 4.88
C ALA A 45 5.78 -1.86 4.94
N SER A 46 6.38 -1.33 6.01
CA SER A 46 6.66 0.11 6.15
C SER A 46 7.56 0.65 5.03
N ARG A 47 8.53 -0.16 4.56
CA ARG A 47 9.37 0.21 3.41
C ARG A 47 8.62 0.15 2.08
N MET A 48 7.75 -0.84 1.90
CA MET A 48 6.88 -0.89 0.71
C MET A 48 5.99 0.34 0.65
N ASP A 49 5.48 0.79 1.80
CA ASP A 49 4.65 1.98 1.87
C ASP A 49 5.43 3.27 1.52
N SER A 50 6.63 3.41 2.11
CA SER A 50 7.51 4.56 1.86
C SER A 50 7.99 4.65 0.40
N CYS A 51 8.10 3.53 -0.29
CA CYS A 51 8.49 3.47 -1.70
C CYS A 51 7.29 3.46 -2.65
N GLY A 52 6.05 3.43 -2.14
CA GLY A 52 4.80 3.29 -2.88
C GLY A 52 4.50 4.43 -3.85
N ALA A 53 3.59 4.14 -4.78
CA ALA A 53 2.99 5.15 -5.64
C ALA A 53 1.62 5.55 -5.08
N MET A 54 1.30 6.85 -5.14
CA MET A 54 0.03 7.37 -4.65
C MET A 54 -1.16 6.63 -5.28
N ASN A 55 -2.14 6.26 -4.45
CA ASN A 55 -3.36 5.57 -4.85
C ASN A 55 -3.15 4.16 -5.45
N ARG A 56 -1.95 3.57 -5.33
CA ARG A 56 -1.68 2.19 -5.74
C ARG A 56 -1.28 1.36 -4.54
N ILE A 57 -1.73 0.10 -4.53
CA ILE A 57 -1.36 -0.87 -3.51
C ILE A 57 -0.09 -1.58 -3.95
N GLN A 58 1.00 -1.40 -3.21
CA GLN A 58 2.26 -2.08 -3.47
C GLN A 58 2.35 -3.36 -2.63
N VAL A 59 2.69 -4.46 -3.29
CA VAL A 59 2.86 -5.78 -2.67
C VAL A 59 4.24 -6.35 -3.00
N THR A 60 4.73 -7.19 -2.09
CA THR A 60 5.92 -8.03 -2.34
C THR A 60 5.59 -9.17 -3.30
N GLU A 61 6.60 -9.73 -3.97
CA GLU A 61 6.45 -10.86 -4.89
C GLU A 61 5.69 -12.05 -4.27
N ASP A 62 6.02 -12.42 -3.03
CA ASP A 62 5.37 -13.53 -2.33
C ASP A 62 3.87 -13.27 -2.13
N THR A 63 3.52 -12.03 -1.76
CA THR A 63 2.12 -11.63 -1.58
C THR A 63 1.40 -11.53 -2.93
N ALA A 64 2.08 -11.07 -3.98
CA ALA A 64 1.52 -10.99 -5.32
C ALA A 64 1.14 -12.37 -5.86
N LYS A 65 1.96 -13.40 -5.62
CA LYS A 65 1.65 -14.79 -6.03
C LYS A 65 0.34 -15.28 -5.40
N LEU A 66 0.16 -15.06 -4.09
CA LEU A 66 -1.06 -15.43 -3.38
C LEU A 66 -2.30 -14.65 -3.89
N LEU A 67 -2.11 -13.38 -4.25
CA LEU A 67 -3.17 -12.55 -4.82
C LEU A 67 -3.56 -13.01 -6.23
N MET A 68 -2.57 -13.39 -7.06
CA MET A 68 -2.81 -13.97 -8.38
C MET A 68 -3.58 -15.29 -8.27
N GLU A 69 -3.24 -16.15 -7.30
CA GLU A 69 -4.01 -17.37 -7.00
C GLU A 69 -5.45 -17.08 -6.57
N SER A 70 -5.66 -15.95 -5.90
CA SER A 70 -6.99 -15.48 -5.47
C SER A 70 -7.77 -14.78 -6.60
N GLY A 71 -7.20 -14.63 -7.80
CA GLY A 71 -7.85 -14.01 -8.96
C GLY A 71 -7.69 -12.50 -9.07
N TYR A 72 -6.72 -11.89 -8.36
CA TYR A 72 -6.38 -10.48 -8.52
C TYR A 72 -5.33 -10.28 -9.60
N GLU A 73 -5.50 -9.23 -10.42
CA GLU A 73 -4.48 -8.80 -11.38
C GLU A 73 -3.39 -8.00 -10.66
N CYS A 74 -2.13 -8.37 -10.89
CA CYS A 74 -0.97 -7.66 -10.35
C CYS A 74 -0.02 -7.23 -11.49
N GLU A 75 0.31 -5.95 -11.52
CA GLU A 75 1.26 -5.34 -12.47
C GLU A 75 2.66 -5.34 -11.86
N CYS A 76 3.67 -5.80 -12.60
CA CYS A 76 5.05 -5.75 -12.10
C CYS A 76 5.59 -4.30 -12.16
N ARG A 77 5.98 -3.75 -11.01
CA ARG A 77 6.66 -2.45 -10.95
C ARG A 77 8.13 -2.56 -11.35
N GLY A 78 8.77 -3.65 -10.91
CA GLY A 78 10.21 -3.87 -11.03
C GLY A 78 10.92 -3.99 -9.67
N PRO A 79 12.26 -4.09 -9.69
CA PRO A 79 13.07 -4.31 -8.50
C PRO A 79 13.19 -3.04 -7.66
N THR A 80 12.78 -3.12 -6.40
CA THR A 80 12.96 -2.07 -5.39
C THR A 80 14.03 -2.51 -4.39
N TYR A 81 14.99 -1.63 -4.09
CA TYR A 81 16.03 -1.92 -3.11
C TYR A 81 15.50 -1.74 -1.68
N VAL A 82 15.54 -2.80 -0.88
CA VAL A 82 15.15 -2.80 0.53
C VAL A 82 16.36 -3.15 1.38
N LYS A 83 16.72 -2.22 2.27
CA LYS A 83 17.82 -2.38 3.21
C LYS A 83 17.62 -3.64 4.06
N GLY A 84 18.60 -4.55 4.03
CA GLY A 84 18.59 -5.81 4.80
C GLY A 84 17.97 -7.03 4.08
N LYS A 85 17.24 -6.82 2.97
CA LYS A 85 16.70 -7.90 2.13
C LYS A 85 17.32 -7.96 0.73
N GLY A 86 17.92 -6.86 0.27
CA GLY A 86 18.47 -6.73 -1.08
C GLY A 86 17.45 -6.14 -2.05
N THR A 87 17.55 -6.49 -3.33
CA THR A 87 16.56 -6.13 -4.35
C THR A 87 15.38 -7.07 -4.28
N LEU A 88 14.20 -6.52 -4.00
CA LEU A 88 12.93 -7.24 -4.01
C LEU A 88 12.11 -6.82 -5.22
N THR A 89 11.60 -7.78 -5.98
CA THR A 89 10.63 -7.51 -7.03
C THR A 89 9.31 -7.14 -6.38
N THR A 90 8.73 -6.03 -6.81
CA THR A 90 7.49 -5.51 -6.27
C THR A 90 6.43 -5.42 -7.35
N TYR A 91 5.18 -5.59 -6.94
CA TYR A 91 4.03 -5.57 -7.81
C TYR A 91 3.01 -4.57 -7.30
N PHE A 92 2.20 -4.04 -8.21
CA PHE A 92 1.02 -3.24 -7.91
C PHE A 92 -0.23 -4.06 -8.14
N VAL A 93 -1.16 -4.03 -7.18
CA VAL A 93 -2.45 -4.70 -7.35
C VAL A 93 -3.37 -3.76 -8.11
N ARG A 94 -3.98 -4.25 -9.20
CA ARG A 94 -4.97 -3.48 -9.94
C ARG A 94 -6.27 -3.43 -9.14
N THR A 95 -6.70 -2.23 -8.80
CA THR A 95 -7.99 -2.04 -8.13
C THR A 95 -8.97 -1.35 -9.08
N PRO A 96 -10.30 -1.58 -8.93
CA PRO A 96 -11.30 -0.85 -9.71
C PRO A 96 -11.29 0.67 -9.44
N PHE A 97 -10.58 1.14 -8.41
CA PHE A 97 -10.41 2.56 -8.09
C PHE A 97 -9.33 3.25 -8.94
N ASP A 98 -8.36 2.50 -9.47
CA ASP A 98 -7.34 3.05 -10.38
C ASP A 98 -7.96 3.64 -11.66
N ALA A 99 -9.05 3.00 -12.14
CA ALA A 99 -9.77 3.38 -13.36
C ALA A 99 -10.41 4.78 -13.32
N LYS A 100 -10.60 5.38 -12.14
CA LYS A 100 -11.14 6.75 -12.04
C LYS A 100 -10.06 7.83 -12.18
N SER A 101 -8.79 7.50 -12.02
CA SER A 101 -7.69 8.47 -12.09
C SER A 101 -7.30 8.86 -13.52
N GLU A 102 -7.45 7.93 -14.48
CA GLU A 102 -7.18 8.22 -15.90
C GLU A 102 -8.23 9.16 -16.53
N ILE A 103 -9.48 9.11 -16.07
CA ILE A 103 -10.56 9.97 -16.60
C ILE A 103 -10.32 11.46 -16.25
N ALA A 104 -9.64 11.74 -15.14
CA ALA A 104 -9.30 13.10 -14.74
C ALA A 104 -8.12 13.70 -15.53
N ALA A 105 -7.20 12.88 -16.04
CA ALA A 105 -6.04 13.34 -16.80
C ALA A 105 -6.35 13.64 -18.28
N THR A 106 -7.41 13.03 -18.85
CA THR A 106 -7.76 13.19 -20.28
C THR A 106 -8.68 14.40 -20.57
N THR A 107 -9.16 15.14 -19.56
CA THR A 107 -10.04 16.33 -19.76
C THR A 107 -9.27 17.66 -19.81
N ASN A 108 -8.04 17.66 -20.32
CA ASN A 108 -7.34 18.88 -20.74
C ASN A 108 -6.90 18.72 -22.19
N LYS A 109 -7.86 18.76 -23.10
CA LYS A 109 -7.63 19.10 -24.51
C LYS A 109 -8.81 19.88 -25.05
#